data_AF-A0A8J6MQM7-F1
#
_entry.id   AF-A0A8J6MQM7-F1
#
_cell.length_a   1.000
_cell.length_b   1.000
_cell.length_c   1.000
_cell.angle_alpha   90.00
_cell.angle_beta   90.00
_cell.angle_gamma   90.00
#
_symmetry.space_group_name_H-M   'P 1'
#
loop_
_entity.id
_entity.type
_entity.pdbx_description
1 polymer ?
#
loop_
_entity_poly.entity_id
_entity_poly.type
_entity_poly.pdbx_seq_one_letter_code
_entity_poly.pdbx_strand_id
1 'polypeptide(L)'
;MSIFGKKTSGFGFAEAEASRQRKDTPEGERISMPPSAPASPPPFSQPPLVQKAVPPNSQTLSQPQIPALASNQANVPNRYVVPTPAKEGSEVNKSPYTIEDVIRLMRELPDSKKEMVVIIVQKTLLSAKIDIHSIIEDAGRKVDKLQRQNDKMVGEIRELEEAIIQKKGEVDRLARDIDETTSVKQVFEVVYGRHVKTDVDPALPEKSTLPPAAPTSKLF
;
A
#
# COMPACT_ATOMS: atom_id res chain seq x y z
N MET A 1 39.88 -29.32 29.66
CA MET A 1 40.21 -28.25 30.64
C MET A 1 39.00 -27.35 30.75
N SER A 2 38.50 -27.10 31.97
CA SER A 2 37.38 -26.19 32.23
C SER A 2 37.86 -24.92 32.94
N ILE A 3 37.36 -23.76 32.51
CA ILE A 3 37.20 -22.53 33.31
C ILE A 3 36.05 -21.74 32.63
N PHE A 4 34.79 -21.71 33.10
CA PHE A 4 34.19 -21.21 34.35
C PHE A 4 34.34 -19.69 34.59
N GLY A 5 33.20 -18.99 34.67
CA GLY A 5 33.05 -17.56 35.01
C GLY A 5 31.67 -17.02 34.60
N LYS A 6 30.58 -17.32 35.32
CA LYS A 6 29.98 -16.50 36.42
C LYS A 6 29.49 -15.12 35.92
N LYS A 7 28.18 -14.83 35.78
CA LYS A 7 27.06 -14.69 36.77
C LYS A 7 27.21 -13.54 37.80
N THR A 8 26.04 -12.95 38.15
CA THR A 8 25.79 -11.82 39.07
C THR A 8 26.18 -10.45 38.46
N SER A 9 25.48 -9.32 38.69
CA SER A 9 24.52 -8.88 39.73
C SER A 9 23.40 -8.04 39.09
N GLY A 10 22.21 -7.82 39.64
CA GLY A 10 21.74 -8.08 41.00
C GLY A 10 21.68 -6.79 41.83
N PHE A 11 20.81 -5.85 41.46
CA PHE A 11 20.38 -4.75 42.33
C PHE A 11 18.93 -4.39 42.01
N GLY A 12 18.03 -4.70 42.94
CA GLY A 12 16.74 -4.02 43.05
C GLY A 12 16.79 -3.12 44.28
N PHE A 13 15.91 -2.12 44.33
CA PHE A 13 15.38 -1.61 45.59
C PHE A 13 13.98 -1.08 45.32
N ALA A 14 13.06 -1.36 46.24
CA ALA A 14 11.70 -0.84 46.22
C ALA A 14 11.63 0.48 47.01
N GLU A 15 10.42 1.06 47.03
CA GLU A 15 9.85 1.71 48.22
C GLU A 15 10.36 3.10 48.64
N ALA A 16 9.59 4.12 48.24
CA ALA A 16 9.26 5.34 48.99
C ALA A 16 8.00 5.93 48.33
N GLU A 17 6.80 5.77 48.88
CA GLU A 17 6.22 6.47 50.04
C GLU A 17 5.77 7.92 49.75
N ALA A 18 4.63 8.27 50.35
CA ALA A 18 3.79 9.42 50.07
C ALA A 18 4.48 10.80 50.12
N SER A 19 3.97 11.71 49.28
CA SER A 19 3.90 13.14 49.62
C SER A 19 2.57 13.73 49.20
N ARG A 20 1.69 13.88 50.20
CA ARG A 20 0.52 14.75 50.09
C ARG A 20 1.00 16.19 50.19
N GLN A 21 0.84 16.97 49.12
CA GLN A 21 0.74 18.43 49.29
C GLN A 21 -0.35 18.99 48.40
N ARG A 22 -1.43 19.43 49.07
CA ARG A 22 -2.39 20.38 48.48
C ARG A 22 -1.61 21.66 48.20
N LYS A 23 -1.81 22.25 47.02
CA LYS A 23 -1.58 23.68 46.85
C LYS A 23 -2.64 24.26 45.95
N ASP A 24 -3.18 25.38 46.41
CA ASP A 24 -4.36 26.04 45.88
C ASP A 24 -4.13 26.52 44.45
N THR A 25 -5.13 26.32 43.59
CA THR A 25 -5.20 26.96 42.28
C THR A 25 -6.36 27.96 42.34
N PRO A 26 -6.12 29.26 42.10
CA PRO A 26 -7.14 30.29 42.25
C PRO A 26 -8.21 30.22 41.15
N GLU A 27 -9.35 30.86 41.39
CA GLU A 27 -10.48 30.91 40.46
C GLU A 27 -10.07 31.49 39.09
N GLY A 28 -10.08 30.64 38.07
CA GLY A 28 -10.02 31.04 36.66
C GLY A 28 -11.41 31.34 36.12
N GLU A 29 -11.56 32.49 35.47
CA GLU A 29 -12.82 33.08 35.00
C GLU A 29 -13.76 32.11 34.26
N ARG A 30 -15.06 32.17 34.63
CA ARG A 30 -16.14 31.56 33.86
C ARG A 30 -16.40 32.34 32.57
N ILE A 31 -15.57 32.13 31.56
CA ILE A 31 -15.86 32.61 30.20
C ILE A 31 -17.01 31.75 29.64
N SER A 32 -18.22 32.31 29.64
CA SER A 32 -19.37 31.71 28.96
C SER A 32 -19.15 31.74 27.45
N MET A 33 -18.73 30.61 26.87
CA MET A 33 -18.82 30.42 25.42
C MET A 33 -20.27 30.07 25.02
N PRO A 34 -20.84 30.71 23.99
CA PRO A 34 -22.17 30.37 23.51
C PRO A 34 -22.17 28.98 22.84
N PRO A 35 -23.30 28.24 22.86
CA PRO A 35 -23.40 26.96 22.17
C PRO A 35 -23.26 27.19 20.66
N SER A 36 -22.23 26.58 20.06
CA SER A 36 -22.07 26.56 18.60
C SER A 36 -23.24 25.82 17.97
N ALA A 37 -23.90 26.45 17.00
CA ALA A 37 -24.93 25.81 16.19
C ALA A 37 -24.34 24.61 15.42
N PRO A 38 -25.12 23.54 15.18
CA PRO A 38 -24.66 22.42 14.38
C PRO A 38 -24.43 22.90 12.93
N ALA A 39 -23.16 22.92 12.51
CA ALA A 39 -22.80 23.23 11.14
C ALA A 39 -23.39 22.16 10.20
N SER A 40 -24.13 22.61 9.19
CA SER A 40 -24.68 21.74 8.14
C SER A 40 -23.55 20.93 7.48
N PRO A 41 -23.74 19.62 7.21
CA PRO A 41 -22.75 18.84 6.48
C PRO A 41 -22.57 19.44 5.06
N PRO A 42 -21.33 19.50 4.54
CA PRO A 42 -21.09 20.00 3.19
C PRO A 42 -21.76 19.08 2.14
N PRO A 43 -22.20 19.62 1.00
CA PRO A 43 -22.77 18.80 -0.06
C PRO A 43 -21.72 17.82 -0.60
N PHE A 44 -22.06 16.53 -0.55
CA PHE A 44 -21.26 15.47 -1.16
C PHE A 44 -21.08 15.74 -2.66
N SER A 45 -19.89 16.20 -3.03
CA SER A 45 -19.49 16.32 -4.44
C SER A 45 -19.23 14.90 -4.96
N GLN A 46 -20.20 14.35 -5.71
CA GLN A 46 -20.03 13.07 -6.37
C GLN A 46 -18.88 13.17 -7.39
N PRO A 47 -17.86 12.29 -7.34
CA PRO A 47 -16.85 12.25 -8.40
C PRO A 47 -17.50 11.75 -9.70
N PRO A 48 -17.07 12.27 -10.87
CA PRO A 48 -17.64 11.85 -12.15
C PRO A 48 -17.37 10.37 -12.42
N LEU A 49 -18.38 9.66 -12.94
CA LEU A 49 -18.28 8.30 -13.43
C LEU A 49 -17.27 8.22 -14.59
N VAL A 50 -16.04 7.81 -14.28
CA VAL A 50 -15.04 7.49 -15.30
C VAL A 50 -15.52 6.26 -16.08
N GLN A 51 -15.96 6.48 -17.31
CA GLN A 51 -16.36 5.40 -18.20
C GLN A 51 -15.15 4.49 -18.47
N LYS A 52 -15.33 3.20 -18.18
CA LYS A 52 -14.28 2.18 -18.30
C LYS A 52 -14.02 1.87 -19.78
N ALA A 53 -13.13 2.64 -20.40
CA ALA A 53 -12.67 2.39 -21.76
C ALA A 53 -12.00 1.02 -21.84
N VAL A 54 -12.43 0.22 -22.84
CA VAL A 54 -11.85 -1.10 -23.15
C VAL A 54 -10.53 -0.89 -23.88
N PRO A 55 -9.40 -1.46 -23.42
CA PRO A 55 -8.14 -1.35 -24.15
C PRO A 55 -8.15 -2.28 -25.40
N PRO A 56 -7.78 -1.79 -26.59
CA PRO A 56 -7.62 -2.63 -27.77
C PRO A 56 -6.34 -3.47 -27.67
N ASN A 57 -6.51 -4.78 -27.81
CA ASN A 57 -5.42 -5.76 -27.84
C ASN A 57 -4.45 -5.48 -28.99
N SER A 58 -3.21 -5.08 -28.67
CA SER A 58 -2.18 -4.73 -29.67
C SER A 58 -0.98 -5.68 -29.56
N GLN A 59 -0.76 -6.34 -30.68
CA GLN A 59 0.17 -7.42 -30.97
C GLN A 59 1.65 -7.09 -30.75
N THR A 60 2.39 -8.13 -30.36
CA THR A 60 3.70 -8.54 -30.94
C THR A 60 4.86 -7.54 -30.95
N LEU A 61 5.83 -7.76 -30.06
CA LEU A 61 7.25 -7.50 -30.36
C LEU A 61 8.17 -8.64 -29.87
N SER A 62 8.76 -9.31 -30.86
CA SER A 62 10.09 -9.91 -30.92
C SER A 62 10.87 -10.15 -29.62
N GLN A 63 10.98 -11.43 -29.24
CA GLN A 63 11.98 -11.91 -28.27
C GLN A 63 13.16 -12.56 -29.03
N PRO A 64 14.42 -12.16 -28.78
CA PRO A 64 15.57 -12.75 -29.47
C PRO A 64 15.85 -14.18 -28.98
N GLN A 65 16.07 -15.10 -29.92
CA GLN A 65 16.46 -16.48 -29.62
C GLN A 65 17.89 -16.53 -29.05
N ILE A 66 18.06 -17.23 -27.92
CA ILE A 66 19.38 -17.56 -27.36
C ILE A 66 19.69 -19.01 -27.75
N PRO A 67 20.86 -19.32 -28.36
CA PRO A 67 21.16 -20.66 -28.86
C PRO A 67 21.38 -21.68 -27.74
N ALA A 68 20.87 -22.90 -27.95
CA ALA A 68 21.05 -24.02 -27.04
C ALA A 68 22.51 -24.54 -27.08
N LEU A 69 23.10 -24.74 -25.90
CA LEU A 69 24.38 -25.44 -25.74
C LEU A 69 24.22 -26.61 -24.76
N ALA A 70 24.86 -27.71 -25.17
CA ALA A 70 24.66 -29.06 -24.70
C ALA A 70 25.02 -29.33 -23.22
N SER A 71 24.41 -30.42 -22.72
CA SER A 71 25.02 -31.37 -21.77
C SER A 71 25.44 -30.89 -20.38
N ASN A 72 24.76 -31.40 -19.35
CA ASN A 72 25.42 -32.48 -18.61
C ASN A 72 24.46 -33.48 -17.93
N GLN A 73 24.86 -34.74 -17.97
CA GLN A 73 24.12 -35.89 -17.46
C GLN A 73 24.78 -36.37 -16.15
N ALA A 74 24.08 -36.22 -15.02
CA ALA A 74 24.44 -36.82 -13.73
C ALA A 74 23.12 -37.15 -13.00
N ASN A 75 22.53 -38.32 -13.19
CA ASN A 75 22.91 -39.55 -12.50
C ASN A 75 23.12 -39.35 -10.99
N VAL A 76 22.01 -39.30 -10.25
CA VAL A 76 21.96 -39.55 -8.80
C VAL A 76 21.03 -40.74 -8.56
N PRO A 77 21.42 -41.71 -7.71
CA PRO A 77 20.82 -43.04 -7.71
C PRO A 77 19.41 -43.06 -7.11
N ASN A 78 18.59 -43.88 -7.74
CA ASN A 78 17.26 -44.32 -7.31
C ASN A 78 17.23 -44.72 -5.82
N ARG A 79 16.82 -43.80 -4.94
CA ARG A 79 16.47 -44.15 -3.57
C ARG A 79 15.09 -44.79 -3.57
N TYR A 80 15.07 -46.12 -3.42
CA TYR A 80 13.89 -46.85 -2.98
C TYR A 80 13.41 -46.27 -1.65
N VAL A 81 12.42 -45.37 -1.70
CA VAL A 81 11.70 -44.95 -0.51
C VAL A 81 10.78 -46.10 -0.15
N VAL A 82 11.20 -46.86 0.87
CA VAL A 82 10.36 -47.87 1.52
C VAL A 82 9.02 -47.20 1.85
N PRO A 83 7.86 -47.81 1.51
CA PRO A 83 6.58 -47.34 2.00
C PRO A 83 6.50 -47.63 3.50
N THR A 84 7.07 -46.74 4.30
CA THR A 84 6.87 -46.68 5.74
C THR A 84 5.36 -46.55 5.96
N PRO A 85 4.71 -47.41 6.76
CA PRO A 85 3.29 -47.27 7.04
C PRO A 85 3.06 -45.88 7.65
N ALA A 86 2.40 -45.01 6.89
CA ALA A 86 2.05 -43.69 7.34
C ALA A 86 1.13 -43.85 8.53
N LYS A 87 1.61 -43.40 9.69
CA LYS A 87 1.01 -43.56 11.00
C LYS A 87 -0.41 -43.00 11.01
N GLU A 88 -1.40 -43.88 10.82
CA GLU A 88 -2.81 -43.62 11.15
C GLU A 88 -2.85 -43.20 12.62
N GLY A 89 -2.99 -41.89 12.83
CA GLY A 89 -2.56 -41.29 14.09
C GLY A 89 -3.01 -39.84 14.24
N SER A 90 -4.12 -39.48 13.60
CA SER A 90 -5.01 -38.38 13.99
C SER A 90 -6.15 -38.21 12.99
N GLU A 91 -6.99 -39.24 12.84
CA GLU A 91 -8.43 -38.95 12.90
C GLU A 91 -8.71 -38.42 14.31
N VAL A 92 -8.42 -37.13 14.51
CA VAL A 92 -9.18 -36.34 15.46
C VAL A 92 -10.63 -36.59 15.08
N ASN A 93 -11.46 -36.99 16.05
CA ASN A 93 -12.91 -37.06 15.87
C ASN A 93 -13.38 -35.64 15.52
N LYS A 94 -13.36 -35.31 14.23
CA LYS A 94 -13.90 -34.08 13.70
C LYS A 94 -15.38 -34.18 13.96
N SER A 95 -15.84 -33.47 14.99
CA SER A 95 -17.27 -33.30 15.25
C SER A 95 -17.91 -32.99 13.89
N PRO A 96 -18.95 -33.72 13.46
CA PRO A 96 -19.44 -33.68 12.07
C PRO A 96 -20.11 -32.36 11.69
N TYR A 97 -19.92 -31.34 12.51
CA TYR A 97 -20.47 -30.00 12.41
C TYR A 97 -19.44 -29.00 12.94
N THR A 98 -18.92 -28.15 12.07
CA THR A 98 -17.88 -27.15 12.38
C THR A 98 -18.47 -25.74 12.47
N ILE A 99 -17.67 -24.76 12.90
CA ILE A 99 -18.13 -23.37 12.91
C ILE A 99 -18.42 -22.85 11.49
N GLU A 100 -17.77 -23.37 10.46
CA GLU A 100 -18.08 -23.10 9.04
C GLU A 100 -19.53 -23.46 8.69
N ASP A 101 -20.03 -24.59 9.19
CA ASP A 101 -21.36 -25.10 8.89
C ASP A 101 -22.44 -24.28 9.62
N VAL A 102 -22.17 -23.91 10.88
CA VAL A 102 -22.99 -22.96 11.64
C VAL A 102 -23.05 -21.61 10.93
N ILE A 103 -21.90 -21.05 10.50
CA ILE A 103 -21.85 -19.76 9.81
C ILE A 103 -22.61 -19.81 8.48
N ARG A 104 -22.52 -20.92 7.74
CA ARG A 104 -23.27 -21.11 6.49
C ARG A 104 -24.77 -21.12 6.75
N LEU A 105 -25.22 -21.94 7.70
CA LEU A 105 -26.62 -22.01 8.11
C LEU A 105 -27.14 -20.62 8.54
N MET A 106 -26.38 -19.88 9.36
CA MET A 106 -26.72 -18.52 9.80
C MET A 106 -26.79 -17.48 8.67
N ARG A 107 -26.15 -17.72 7.51
CA ARG A 107 -26.21 -16.84 6.33
C ARG A 107 -27.40 -17.12 5.42
N GLU A 108 -27.91 -18.35 5.43
CA GLU A 108 -29.06 -18.77 4.61
C GLU A 108 -30.41 -18.37 5.23
N LEU A 109 -30.41 -17.89 6.47
CA LEU A 109 -31.62 -17.65 7.26
C LEU A 109 -31.99 -16.15 7.31
N PRO A 110 -33.30 -15.82 7.30
CA PRO A 110 -33.75 -14.44 7.13
C PRO A 110 -33.41 -13.55 8.33
N ASP A 111 -32.82 -12.38 8.04
CA ASP A 111 -32.32 -11.45 9.05
C ASP A 111 -33.39 -10.97 10.05
N SER A 112 -34.66 -10.94 9.63
CA SER A 112 -35.79 -10.42 10.43
C SER A 112 -36.15 -11.26 11.67
N LYS A 113 -35.57 -12.46 11.85
CA LYS A 113 -35.88 -13.37 12.98
C LYS A 113 -34.65 -14.06 13.57
N LYS A 114 -33.46 -13.44 13.51
CA LYS A 114 -32.18 -14.07 13.94
C LYS A 114 -32.22 -14.73 15.32
N GLU A 115 -32.77 -14.09 16.34
CA GLU A 115 -32.80 -14.65 17.70
C GLU A 115 -33.60 -15.96 17.78
N MET A 116 -34.82 -15.98 17.23
CA MET A 116 -35.65 -17.18 17.15
C MET A 116 -34.95 -18.29 16.35
N VAL A 117 -34.30 -17.91 15.25
CA VAL A 117 -33.53 -18.82 14.41
C VAL A 117 -32.34 -19.43 15.15
N VAL A 118 -31.57 -18.62 15.88
CA VAL A 118 -30.45 -19.08 16.72
C VAL A 118 -30.93 -20.05 17.78
N ILE A 119 -32.08 -19.79 18.43
CA ILE A 119 -32.68 -20.71 19.41
C ILE A 119 -33.10 -22.04 18.76
N ILE A 120 -33.68 -22.00 17.56
CA ILE A 120 -34.04 -23.22 16.81
C ILE A 120 -32.77 -24.01 16.47
N VAL A 121 -31.75 -23.38 15.90
CA VAL A 121 -30.48 -24.02 15.56
C VAL A 121 -29.80 -24.61 16.80
N GLN A 122 -29.73 -23.85 17.90
CA GLN A 122 -29.20 -24.34 19.17
C GLN A 122 -29.91 -25.62 19.64
N LYS A 123 -31.25 -25.63 19.63
CA LYS A 123 -32.03 -26.81 20.01
C LYS A 123 -31.82 -27.98 19.04
N THR A 124 -31.75 -27.73 17.74
CA THR A 124 -31.49 -28.76 16.73
C THR A 124 -30.11 -29.39 16.90
N LEU A 125 -29.06 -28.60 17.16
CA LEU A 125 -27.71 -29.12 17.41
C LEU A 125 -27.65 -29.95 18.70
N LEU A 126 -28.32 -29.50 19.77
CA LEU A 126 -28.46 -30.29 21.01
C LEU A 126 -29.20 -31.61 20.78
N SER A 127 -30.30 -31.61 20.01
CA SER A 127 -31.02 -32.83 19.64
C SER A 127 -30.17 -33.79 18.78
N ALA A 128 -29.29 -33.26 17.94
CA ALA A 128 -28.32 -34.03 17.17
C ALA A 128 -27.10 -34.51 18.00
N LYS A 129 -27.05 -34.20 19.30
CA LYS A 129 -25.91 -34.47 20.22
C LYS A 129 -24.59 -33.83 19.78
N ILE A 130 -24.66 -32.71 19.07
CA ILE A 130 -23.49 -31.92 18.67
C ILE A 130 -23.07 -31.04 19.85
N ASP A 131 -21.80 -31.10 20.24
CA ASP A 131 -21.28 -30.27 21.32
C ASP A 131 -21.07 -28.81 20.87
N ILE A 132 -21.92 -27.93 21.38
CA ILE A 132 -21.86 -26.48 21.15
C ILE A 132 -20.58 -25.87 21.74
N HIS A 133 -20.02 -26.45 22.82
CA HIS A 133 -18.81 -25.89 23.42
C HIS A 133 -17.61 -26.01 22.47
N SER A 134 -17.41 -27.18 21.85
CA SER A 134 -16.39 -27.40 20.81
C SER A 134 -16.51 -26.42 19.63
N ILE A 135 -17.75 -26.07 19.23
CA ILE A 135 -18.02 -25.09 18.17
C ILE A 135 -17.62 -23.67 18.61
N ILE A 136 -17.88 -23.29 19.86
CA ILE A 136 -17.50 -21.98 20.41
C ILE A 136 -15.97 -21.87 20.50
N GLU A 137 -15.28 -22.92 20.95
CA GLU A 137 -13.81 -22.93 20.93
C GLU A 137 -13.26 -22.78 19.52
N ASP A 138 -13.86 -23.47 18.54
CA ASP A 138 -13.43 -23.42 17.15
C ASP A 138 -13.67 -22.04 16.53
N ALA A 139 -14.79 -21.39 16.88
CA ALA A 139 -15.05 -20.00 16.56
C ALA A 139 -13.96 -19.07 17.13
N GLY A 140 -13.56 -19.26 18.39
CA GLY A 140 -12.47 -18.52 19.03
C GLY A 140 -11.15 -18.69 18.28
N ARG A 141 -10.73 -19.94 18.02
CA ARG A 141 -9.52 -20.26 17.24
C ARG A 141 -9.54 -19.62 15.85
N LYS A 142 -10.70 -19.59 15.20
CA LYS A 142 -10.90 -18.99 13.88
C LYS A 142 -10.84 -17.46 13.91
N VAL A 143 -11.45 -16.82 14.91
CA VAL A 143 -11.36 -15.37 15.12
C VAL A 143 -9.89 -14.97 15.35
N ASP A 144 -9.17 -15.65 16.25
CA ASP A 144 -7.75 -15.38 16.50
C ASP A 144 -6.90 -15.52 15.22
N LYS A 145 -7.14 -16.55 14.42
CA LYS A 145 -6.45 -16.77 13.14
C LYS A 145 -6.73 -15.64 12.15
N LEU A 146 -8.00 -15.25 11.99
CA LEU A 146 -8.39 -14.19 11.07
C LEU A 146 -7.88 -12.82 11.53
N GLN A 147 -7.90 -12.54 12.83
CA GLN A 147 -7.34 -11.32 13.41
C GLN A 147 -5.84 -11.21 13.12
N ARG A 148 -5.06 -12.26 13.41
CA ARG A 148 -3.61 -12.28 13.08
C ARG A 148 -3.32 -12.11 11.59
N GLN A 149 -4.17 -12.66 10.72
CA GLN A 149 -4.04 -12.48 9.27
C GLN A 149 -4.36 -11.04 8.85
N ASN A 150 -5.41 -10.44 9.42
CA ASN A 150 -5.78 -9.05 9.19
C ASN A 150 -4.68 -8.09 9.68
N ASP A 151 -4.17 -8.29 10.89
CA ASP A 151 -3.10 -7.46 11.47
C ASP A 151 -1.81 -7.54 10.64
N LYS A 152 -1.48 -8.72 10.11
CA LYS A 152 -0.37 -8.92 9.16
C LYS A 152 -0.58 -8.14 7.86
N MET A 153 -1.77 -8.21 7.26
CA MET A 153 -2.11 -7.45 6.05
C MET A 153 -2.09 -5.93 6.28
N VAL A 154 -2.56 -5.46 7.44
CA VAL A 154 -2.50 -4.04 7.83
C VAL A 154 -1.05 -3.58 8.03
N GLY A 155 -0.17 -4.44 8.55
CA GLY A 155 1.28 -4.19 8.60
C GLY A 155 1.89 -4.03 7.21
N GLU A 156 1.65 -5.01 6.31
CA GLU A 156 2.14 -4.98 4.93
C GLU A 156 1.64 -3.76 4.14
N ILE A 157 0.39 -3.33 4.37
CA ILE A 157 -0.15 -2.10 3.74
C ILE A 157 0.66 -0.88 4.18
N ARG A 158 1.00 -0.73 5.47
CA ARG A 158 1.77 0.41 5.97
C ARG A 158 3.19 0.44 5.40
N GLU A 159 3.87 -0.72 5.35
CA GLU A 159 5.21 -0.85 4.75
C GLU A 159 5.19 -0.42 3.27
N LEU A 160 4.15 -0.80 2.51
CA LEU A 160 3.97 -0.40 1.12
C LEU A 160 3.62 1.10 0.98
N GLU A 161 2.82 1.67 1.87
CA GLU A 161 2.51 3.11 1.90
C GLU A 161 3.77 3.95 2.16
N GLU A 162 4.62 3.54 3.11
CA GLU A 162 5.91 4.19 3.36
C GLU A 162 6.84 4.10 2.15
N ALA A 163 6.93 2.94 1.50
CA ALA A 163 7.71 2.76 0.27
C ALA A 163 7.20 3.66 -0.89
N ILE A 164 5.88 3.82 -1.02
CA ILE A 164 5.27 4.73 -2.00
C ILE A 164 5.64 6.18 -1.70
N ILE A 165 5.64 6.62 -0.43
CA ILE A 165 6.04 7.97 -0.03
C ILE A 165 7.51 8.22 -0.38
N GLN A 166 8.41 7.28 -0.07
CA GLN A 166 9.83 7.38 -0.43
C GLN A 166 10.02 7.47 -1.95
N LYS A 167 9.34 6.62 -2.73
CA LYS A 167 9.44 6.62 -4.20
C LYS A 167 8.86 7.89 -4.83
N LYS A 168 7.81 8.49 -4.26
CA LYS A 168 7.34 9.82 -4.68
C LYS A 168 8.40 10.89 -4.44
N GLY A 169 9.07 10.88 -3.28
CA GLY A 169 10.18 11.80 -3.00
C GLY A 169 11.36 11.65 -3.96
N GLU A 170 11.69 10.43 -4.40
CA GLU A 170 12.67 10.19 -5.46
C GLU A 170 12.24 10.76 -6.81
N VAL A 171 10.97 10.57 -7.20
CA VAL A 171 10.41 11.12 -8.45
C VAL A 171 10.40 12.65 -8.43
N ASP A 172 9.96 13.27 -7.34
CA ASP A 172 9.92 14.74 -7.19
C ASP A 172 11.32 15.35 -7.25
N ARG A 173 12.34 14.64 -6.74
CA ARG A 173 13.74 15.05 -6.87
C ARG A 173 14.20 14.96 -8.33
N LEU A 174 14.01 13.80 -8.97
CA LEU A 174 14.44 13.61 -10.36
C LEU A 174 13.75 14.58 -11.33
N ALA A 175 12.49 14.94 -11.07
CA ALA A 175 11.79 15.97 -11.85
C ALA A 175 12.51 17.33 -11.78
N ARG A 176 12.94 17.77 -10.59
CA ARG A 176 13.73 19.01 -10.43
C ARG A 176 15.09 18.90 -11.13
N ASP A 177 15.80 17.79 -10.95
CA ASP A 177 17.10 17.55 -11.60
C ASP A 177 16.96 17.62 -13.15
N ILE A 178 15.83 17.14 -13.71
CA ILE A 178 15.48 17.24 -15.14
C ILE A 178 15.16 18.69 -15.54
N ASP A 179 14.34 19.42 -14.77
CA ASP A 179 13.97 20.80 -15.06
C ASP A 179 15.19 21.74 -15.03
N GLU A 180 16.07 21.57 -14.04
CA GLU A 180 17.34 22.29 -13.92
C GLU A 180 18.27 21.98 -15.10
N THR A 181 18.47 20.70 -15.42
CA THR A 181 19.31 20.27 -16.55
C THR A 181 18.76 20.80 -17.89
N THR A 182 17.44 20.77 -18.06
CA THR A 182 16.75 21.29 -19.25
C THR A 182 16.92 22.80 -19.37
N SER A 183 16.81 23.53 -18.26
CA SER A 183 17.02 24.98 -18.21
C SER A 183 18.46 25.36 -18.58
N VAL A 184 19.46 24.67 -18.03
CA VAL A 184 20.87 24.86 -18.39
C VAL A 184 21.10 24.56 -19.87
N LYS A 185 20.60 23.44 -20.38
CA LYS A 185 20.67 23.08 -21.81
C LYS A 185 20.11 24.19 -22.71
N GLN A 186 18.93 24.72 -22.40
CA GLN A 186 18.30 25.80 -23.17
C GLN A 186 19.15 27.09 -23.17
N VAL A 187 19.70 27.49 -22.02
CA VAL A 187 20.58 28.66 -21.93
C VAL A 187 21.82 28.49 -22.81
N PHE A 188 22.45 27.32 -22.77
CA PHE A 188 23.60 27.01 -23.62
C PHE A 188 23.22 27.03 -25.11
N GLU A 189 22.11 26.40 -25.50
CA GLU A 189 21.63 26.39 -26.89
C GLU A 189 21.38 27.81 -27.43
N VAL A 190 20.85 28.73 -26.61
CA VAL A 190 20.65 30.14 -26.99
C VAL A 190 21.98 30.90 -27.13
N VAL A 191 22.95 30.68 -26.23
CA VAL A 191 24.26 31.33 -26.29
C VAL A 191 25.06 30.83 -27.50
N TYR A 192 25.25 29.52 -27.64
CA TYR A 192 25.99 28.93 -28.76
C TYR A 192 25.28 29.19 -30.11
N GLY A 193 23.95 29.10 -30.15
CA GLY A 193 23.15 29.39 -31.35
C GLY A 193 23.17 30.86 -31.79
N ARG A 194 23.53 31.80 -30.91
CA ARG A 194 23.82 33.19 -31.27
C ARG A 194 25.22 33.35 -31.84
N HIS A 195 26.24 32.75 -31.22
CA HIS A 195 27.63 32.88 -31.70
C HIS A 195 27.77 32.35 -33.14
N VAL A 196 27.21 31.17 -33.45
CA VAL A 196 27.25 30.60 -34.82
C VAL A 196 26.59 31.48 -35.89
N LYS A 197 25.69 32.39 -35.52
CA LYS A 197 24.99 33.30 -36.47
C LYS A 197 25.66 34.66 -36.64
N THR A 198 26.71 34.98 -35.87
CA THR A 198 27.29 36.33 -35.84
C THR A 198 28.64 36.42 -36.57
N ASP A 199 29.28 35.29 -36.90
CA ASP A 199 30.54 35.23 -37.65
C ASP A 199 30.36 35.14 -39.19
N VAL A 200 29.13 35.35 -39.70
CA VAL A 200 28.88 35.48 -41.14
C VAL A 200 28.65 36.95 -41.51
N ASP A 201 29.78 37.58 -41.84
CA ASP A 201 29.93 38.71 -42.77
C ASP A 201 29.72 40.16 -42.26
N PRO A 202 30.81 40.86 -41.91
CA PRO A 202 30.88 42.33 -41.85
C PRO A 202 31.46 42.95 -43.15
N ALA A 203 31.09 42.46 -44.34
CA ALA A 203 31.44 43.12 -45.61
C ALA A 203 30.65 44.42 -45.84
N LEU A 204 31.40 45.45 -46.22
CA LEU A 204 30.97 46.82 -46.47
C LEU A 204 29.78 46.93 -47.46
N PRO A 205 28.77 47.77 -47.16
CA PRO A 205 28.02 48.44 -48.21
C PRO A 205 28.86 49.63 -48.73
N GLU A 206 29.52 49.45 -49.87
CA GLU A 206 30.18 50.58 -50.55
C GLU A 206 29.18 51.66 -50.99
N LYS A 207 29.65 52.89 -50.84
CA LYS A 207 29.00 54.16 -51.15
C LYS A 207 28.65 54.27 -52.65
N SER A 208 27.36 54.21 -53.01
CA SER A 208 26.89 54.48 -54.40
C SER A 208 25.88 55.63 -54.51
N THR A 209 25.91 56.34 -55.65
CA THR A 209 25.64 57.79 -55.79
C THR A 209 25.34 58.08 -57.27
N LEU A 210 24.27 58.75 -57.72
CA LEU A 210 23.22 59.60 -57.12
C LEU A 210 21.83 59.26 -57.80
N PRO A 211 20.71 60.04 -57.66
CA PRO A 211 19.33 59.63 -58.00
C PRO A 211 18.90 60.26 -59.37
N PRO A 212 17.65 60.73 -59.62
CA PRO A 212 16.30 60.32 -59.18
C PRO A 212 15.35 59.99 -60.36
N ALA A 213 14.25 59.28 -60.11
CA ALA A 213 13.08 59.27 -61.00
C ALA A 213 11.79 59.23 -60.19
N ALA A 214 10.83 60.09 -60.52
CA ALA A 214 9.63 60.36 -59.73
C ALA A 214 8.38 59.60 -60.29
N PRO A 215 7.13 59.89 -59.89
CA PRO A 215 6.18 58.85 -59.50
C PRO A 215 5.24 58.42 -60.64
N THR A 216 4.50 57.32 -60.44
CA THR A 216 3.28 57.08 -61.24
C THR A 216 2.16 56.53 -60.37
N SER A 217 1.00 57.14 -60.51
CA SER A 217 -0.21 56.97 -59.71
C SER A 217 -1.17 55.93 -60.28
N LYS A 218 -2.01 55.37 -59.38
CA LYS A 218 -3.35 54.75 -59.54
C LYS A 218 -3.79 54.33 -58.12
N LEU A 219 -4.95 54.67 -57.53
CA LEU A 219 -6.21 55.23 -58.05
C LEU A 219 -6.69 54.43 -59.28
N PHE A 220 -7.46 53.35 -59.12
CA PHE A 220 -8.68 53.18 -58.32
C PHE A 220 -8.80 51.78 -57.71
#